data_AF-A0A176JA59-F1
#
_entry.id   AF-A0A176JA59-F1
#
_cell.length_a   1.000
_cell.length_b   1.000
_cell.length_c   1.000
_cell.angle_alpha   90.00
_cell.angle_beta   90.00
_cell.angle_gamma   90.00
#
_symmetry.space_group_name_H-M   'P 1'
#
loop_
_entity.id
_entity.type
_entity.pdbx_description
1 polymer ?
#
loop_
_entity_poly.entity_id
_entity_poly.type
_entity_poly.pdbx_seq_one_letter_code
_entity_poly.pdbx_strand_id
1 'polypeptide(L)'
;MKNKSVFLYYGILHIPDRNILPCVITINRIDGESDWLDISIPQAAFKMSYLYKYPLTKKLNPWLNSVEETFIKLAETIYNDSPFDLAIIGEEVSGDANQETVTLDHLESASFILPIALQKRLKTQEKGKVLSNNLTLFN
;
A
#
# COMPACT_ATOMS: atom_id res chain seq x y z
N MET A 1 -22.30 17.12 11.38
CA MET A 1 -21.01 17.29 10.68
C MET A 1 -20.07 16.23 11.25
N LYS A 2 -19.58 15.28 10.43
CA LYS A 2 -18.59 14.30 10.87
C LYS A 2 -17.28 15.03 11.15
N ASN A 3 -16.61 14.75 12.26
CA ASN A 3 -15.31 15.34 12.55
C ASN A 3 -14.29 14.61 11.65
N LYS A 4 -13.59 15.35 10.79
CA LYS A 4 -12.51 14.81 9.97
C LYS A 4 -11.20 15.36 10.49
N SER A 5 -10.30 14.47 10.89
CA SER A 5 -8.94 14.84 11.28
C SER A 5 -7.97 14.27 10.26
N VAL A 6 -7.09 15.13 9.74
CA VAL A 6 -6.00 14.75 8.84
C VAL A 6 -4.70 15.17 9.48
N PHE A 7 -3.83 14.21 9.76
CA PHE A 7 -2.47 14.47 10.25
C PHE A 7 -1.49 14.18 9.13
N LEU A 8 -0.58 15.12 8.87
CA LEU A 8 0.45 15.00 7.85
C LEU A 8 1.83 14.95 8.47
N TYR A 9 2.62 13.97 8.05
CA TYR A 9 4.02 13.81 8.40
C TYR A 9 4.84 13.67 7.11
N TYR A 10 6.10 14.09 7.17
CA TYR A 10 7.05 13.97 6.08
C TYR A 10 8.20 13.08 6.51
N GLY A 11 8.65 12.22 5.61
CA GLY A 11 9.73 11.27 5.89
C GLY A 11 10.57 10.99 4.66
N ILE A 12 11.46 10.01 4.81
CA ILE A 12 12.27 9.47 3.72
C ILE A 12 12.17 7.95 3.72
N LEU A 13 12.14 7.36 2.52
CA LEU A 13 12.22 5.93 2.29
C LEU A 13 13.58 5.59 1.69
N HIS A 14 14.24 4.57 2.25
CA HIS A 14 15.46 4.01 1.71
C HIS A 14 15.08 2.88 0.76
N ILE A 15 15.33 3.08 -0.54
CA ILE A 15 15.02 2.09 -1.57
C ILE A 15 16.23 1.14 -1.73
N PRO A 16 16.02 -0.18 -1.92
CA PRO A 16 17.11 -1.16 -2.07
C PRO A 16 18.14 -0.84 -3.16
N ASP A 17 17.73 -0.09 -4.18
CA ASP A 17 18.59 0.36 -5.28
C ASP A 17 19.53 1.54 -4.91
N ARG A 18 19.58 1.90 -3.62
CA ARG A 18 20.37 2.98 -2.99
C ARG A 18 19.81 4.38 -3.17
N ASN A 19 18.63 4.54 -3.76
CA ASN A 19 17.96 5.83 -3.76
C ASN A 19 17.29 6.12 -2.42
N ILE A 20 17.19 7.41 -2.11
CA ILE A 20 16.43 7.93 -0.98
C ILE A 20 15.32 8.80 -1.54
N LEU A 21 14.08 8.45 -1.24
CA LEU A 21 12.91 9.17 -1.75
C LEU A 21 12.16 9.83 -0.60
N PRO A 22 11.76 11.11 -0.73
CA PRO A 22 10.85 11.71 0.24
C PRO A 22 9.50 10.99 0.18
N CYS A 23 8.86 10.86 1.33
CA CYS A 23 7.50 10.37 1.43
C CYS A 23 6.63 11.29 2.28
N VAL A 24 5.32 11.25 2.01
CA VAL A 24 4.28 11.87 2.82
C VAL A 24 3.49 10.76 3.48
N ILE A 25 3.33 10.86 4.79
CA ILE A 25 2.49 9.98 5.58
C ILE A 25 1.26 10.78 6.00
N THR A 26 0.09 10.30 5.63
CA THR A 26 -1.19 10.92 6.00
C THR A 26 -1.97 9.96 6.87
N ILE A 27 -2.46 10.43 8.02
CA ILE A 27 -3.41 9.70 8.85
C ILE A 27 -4.76 10.37 8.69
N ASN A 28 -5.71 9.65 8.10
CA ASN A 28 -7.08 10.10 7.94
C ASN A 28 -7.97 9.38 8.96
N ARG A 29 -8.61 10.14 9.84
CA ARG A 29 -9.65 9.64 10.74
C ARG A 29 -10.97 10.31 10.40
N ILE A 30 -11.97 9.50 10.10
CA ILE A 30 -13.31 9.96 9.72
C ILE A 30 -14.33 9.22 10.58
N ASP A 31 -15.14 9.96 11.34
CA ASP A 31 -16.15 9.37 12.22
C ASP A 31 -17.10 8.42 11.45
N GLY A 32 -17.18 7.17 11.93
CA GLY A 32 -18.04 6.13 11.36
C GLY A 32 -17.51 5.51 10.06
N GLU A 33 -16.23 5.74 9.72
CA GLU A 33 -15.50 5.11 8.63
C GLU A 33 -14.20 4.50 9.17
N SER A 34 -13.46 3.78 8.32
CA SER A 34 -12.15 3.24 8.68
C SER A 34 -11.11 4.34 8.84
N ASP A 35 -10.21 4.16 9.81
CA ASP A 35 -8.97 4.94 9.88
C ASP A 35 -8.03 4.50 8.75
N TRP A 36 -7.40 5.46 8.08
CA TRP A 36 -6.46 5.20 6.99
C TRP A 36 -5.07 5.76 7.29
N LEU A 37 -4.06 4.97 6.97
CA LEU A 37 -2.66 5.38 6.97
C LEU A 37 -2.14 5.31 5.53
N ASP A 38 -1.98 6.47 4.90
CA ASP A 38 -1.47 6.59 3.54
C ASP A 38 0.01 6.92 3.58
N ILE A 39 0.83 6.13 2.88
CA ILE A 39 2.27 6.41 2.72
C ILE A 39 2.54 6.55 1.24
N SER A 40 2.86 7.77 0.81
CA SER A 40 2.96 8.13 -0.61
C SER A 40 4.32 8.74 -0.92
N ILE A 41 4.84 8.45 -2.10
CA ILE A 41 6.04 9.12 -2.64
C ILE A 41 5.55 10.12 -3.69
N PRO A 42 5.90 11.42 -3.58
CA PRO A 42 5.53 12.39 -4.60
C PRO A 42 6.07 11.99 -5.97
N GLN A 43 5.21 12.01 -7.00
CA GLN A 43 5.61 11.61 -8.35
C GLN A 43 6.82 12.42 -8.89
N ALA A 44 6.95 13.68 -8.46
CA ALA A 44 8.11 14.52 -8.79
C ALA A 44 9.43 13.94 -8.27
N ALA A 45 9.43 13.29 -7.11
CA ALA A 45 10.63 12.64 -6.57
C ALA A 45 11.11 11.48 -7.44
N PHE A 46 10.18 10.72 -8.03
CA PHE A 46 10.52 9.68 -8.99
C PHE A 46 11.15 10.26 -10.26
N LYS A 47 10.59 11.36 -10.79
CA LYS A 47 11.14 12.05 -11.98
C LYS A 47 12.56 12.58 -11.75
N MET A 48 12.90 12.93 -10.51
CA MET A 48 14.24 13.42 -10.15
C MET A 48 15.25 12.29 -9.92
N SER A 49 14.79 11.11 -9.50
CA SER A 49 15.68 10.01 -9.07
C SER A 49 15.84 8.92 -10.12
N TYR A 50 14.90 8.81 -11.06
CA TYR A 50 14.83 7.72 -12.02
C TYR A 50 14.62 8.20 -13.45
N LEU A 51 14.95 7.31 -14.41
CA LEU A 51 14.42 7.41 -15.76
C LEU A 51 12.92 7.06 -15.73
N TYR A 52 12.11 8.08 -15.50
CA TYR A 52 10.68 7.99 -15.28
C TYR A 52 9.89 7.99 -16.59
N LYS A 53 8.91 7.09 -16.71
CA LYS A 53 7.93 7.02 -17.80
C LYS A 53 6.52 6.87 -17.25
N TYR A 54 5.55 7.52 -17.88
CA TYR A 54 4.13 7.35 -17.55
C TYR A 54 3.45 6.47 -18.62
N PRO A 55 2.46 5.61 -18.29
CA PRO A 55 1.95 5.29 -16.94
C PRO A 55 2.98 4.58 -16.04
N LEU A 56 2.82 4.67 -14.71
CA LEU A 56 3.76 4.12 -13.73
C LEU A 56 3.60 2.60 -13.60
N THR A 57 3.98 1.89 -14.66
CA THR A 57 3.93 0.43 -14.71
C THR A 57 5.33 -0.16 -14.57
N LYS A 58 5.45 -1.34 -13.97
CA LYS A 58 6.73 -2.08 -13.85
C LYS A 58 7.39 -2.36 -15.20
N LYS A 59 6.59 -2.50 -16.27
CA LYS A 59 7.10 -2.68 -17.64
C LYS A 59 7.85 -1.46 -18.15
N LEU A 60 7.32 -0.27 -17.91
CA LEU A 60 7.94 0.99 -18.35
C LEU A 60 9.00 1.49 -17.35
N ASN A 61 8.88 1.10 -16.09
CA ASN A 61 9.68 1.55 -14.97
C ASN A 61 10.09 0.36 -14.06
N PRO A 62 11.08 -0.46 -14.47
CA PRO A 62 11.46 -1.66 -13.71
C PRO A 62 11.91 -1.39 -12.26
N TRP A 63 12.37 -0.16 -11.98
CA TRP A 63 12.75 0.30 -10.64
C TRP A 63 11.57 0.31 -9.65
N LEU A 64 10.32 0.30 -10.13
CA LEU A 64 9.14 0.17 -9.27
C LEU A 64 9.13 -1.12 -8.45
N ASN A 65 9.79 -2.19 -8.91
CA ASN A 65 9.90 -3.42 -8.12
C ASN A 65 10.57 -3.17 -6.77
N SER A 66 11.65 -2.37 -6.73
CA SER A 66 12.34 -2.03 -5.48
C SER A 66 11.52 -1.12 -4.58
N VAL A 67 10.70 -0.24 -5.17
CA VAL A 67 9.76 0.61 -4.43
C VAL A 67 8.64 -0.25 -3.82
N GLU A 68 8.05 -1.17 -4.58
CA GLU A 68 7.03 -2.09 -4.10
C GLU A 68 7.56 -3.01 -2.99
N GLU A 69 8.77 -3.57 -3.13
CA GLU A 69 9.42 -4.34 -2.07
C GLU A 69 9.57 -3.55 -0.77
N THR A 70 9.85 -2.25 -0.88
CA THR A 70 9.95 -1.35 0.29
C THR A 70 8.59 -1.18 0.95
N PHE A 71 7.52 -0.96 0.16
CA PHE A 71 6.16 -0.84 0.69
C PHE A 71 5.64 -2.15 1.29
N ILE A 72 5.95 -3.32 0.69
CA ILE A 72 5.59 -4.62 1.25
C ILE A 72 6.22 -4.80 2.64
N LYS A 73 7.52 -4.54 2.78
CA LYS A 73 8.22 -4.64 4.07
C LYS A 73 7.67 -3.66 5.10
N LEU A 74 7.31 -2.46 4.66
CA LEU A 74 6.70 -1.46 5.53
C LEU A 74 5.32 -1.92 6.01
N ALA A 75 4.50 -2.49 5.13
CA ALA A 75 3.22 -3.07 5.50
C ALA A 75 3.38 -4.25 6.48
N GLU A 76 4.34 -5.15 6.25
CA GLU A 76 4.65 -6.25 7.20
C GLU A 76 5.06 -5.71 8.58
N THR A 77 5.86 -4.65 8.62
CA THR A 77 6.32 -4.00 9.86
C THR A 77 5.16 -3.33 10.60
N ILE A 78 4.34 -2.55 9.87
CA ILE A 78 3.16 -1.90 10.44
C ILE A 78 2.19 -2.95 10.97
N TYR A 79 1.91 -4.01 10.20
CA TYR A 79 0.98 -5.05 10.63
C TYR A 79 1.46 -5.77 11.90
N ASN A 80 2.76 -5.97 12.05
CA ASN A 80 3.33 -6.60 13.24
C ASN A 80 3.13 -5.76 14.51
N ASP A 81 3.17 -4.43 14.39
CA ASP A 81 3.03 -3.49 15.50
C ASP A 81 1.55 -3.11 15.75
N SER A 82 0.83 -2.81 14.67
CA SER A 82 -0.58 -2.40 14.65
C SER A 82 -1.28 -3.06 13.46
N PRO A 83 -1.88 -4.25 13.65
CA PRO A 83 -2.58 -4.98 12.61
C PRO A 83 -3.65 -4.13 11.90
N PHE A 84 -3.57 -4.06 10.58
CA PHE A 84 -4.60 -3.46 9.72
C PHE A 84 -5.56 -4.51 9.17
N ASP A 85 -6.73 -4.09 8.70
CA ASP A 85 -7.70 -4.97 8.06
C ASP A 85 -7.37 -5.26 6.59
N LEU A 86 -6.75 -4.29 5.91
CA LEU A 86 -6.38 -4.33 4.51
C LEU A 86 -5.22 -3.36 4.23
N ALA A 87 -4.33 -3.71 3.30
CA ALA A 87 -3.39 -2.77 2.71
C ALA A 87 -3.37 -2.89 1.18
N ILE A 88 -3.10 -1.77 0.50
CA ILE A 88 -3.12 -1.63 -0.96
C ILE A 88 -1.85 -0.89 -1.39
N ILE A 89 -1.25 -1.31 -2.51
CA ILE A 89 -0.07 -0.67 -3.10
C ILE A 89 -0.40 -0.26 -4.54
N GLY A 90 -0.21 1.02 -4.89
CA GLY A 90 -0.51 1.55 -6.23
C GLY A 90 -0.29 3.07 -6.37
N GLU A 91 -0.57 3.63 -7.55
CA GLU A 91 -0.46 5.08 -7.83
C GLU A 91 -1.52 5.92 -7.11
N GLU A 92 -2.75 5.41 -7.02
CA GLU A 92 -3.85 6.03 -6.31
C GLU A 92 -4.58 4.95 -5.52
N VAL A 93 -4.27 4.86 -4.24
CA VAL A 93 -5.09 4.09 -3.30
C VAL A 93 -6.15 5.07 -2.81
N SER A 94 -7.30 5.10 -3.48
CA SER A 94 -8.47 5.71 -2.85
C SER A 94 -8.79 4.87 -1.61
N GLY A 95 -8.87 5.50 -0.43
CA GLY A 95 -9.35 4.86 0.81
C GLY A 95 -10.84 4.45 0.75
N ASP A 96 -11.35 4.18 -0.45
CA ASP A 96 -12.72 3.76 -0.76
C ASP A 96 -12.88 2.23 -0.61
N ALA A 97 -11.77 1.50 -0.48
CA ALA A 97 -11.78 0.05 -0.29
C ALA A 97 -11.97 -0.31 1.19
N ASN A 98 -13.17 -0.71 1.59
CA ASN A 98 -13.39 -1.27 2.94
C ASN A 98 -13.21 -2.80 2.91
N GLN A 99 -12.60 -3.39 3.94
CA GLN A 99 -12.49 -4.84 4.06
C GLN A 99 -13.84 -5.55 3.89
N GLU A 100 -14.97 -4.93 4.22
CA GLU A 100 -16.31 -5.48 4.06
C GLU A 100 -16.74 -5.55 2.59
N THR A 101 -16.34 -4.56 1.79
CA THR A 101 -16.76 -4.39 0.39
C THR A 101 -15.76 -4.93 -0.63
N VAL A 102 -14.51 -5.22 -0.23
CA VAL A 102 -13.53 -5.88 -1.11
C VAL A 102 -14.06 -7.22 -1.61
N THR A 103 -13.94 -7.42 -2.92
CA THR A 103 -14.29 -8.64 -3.66
C THR A 103 -13.07 -9.19 -4.40
N LEU A 104 -13.21 -10.37 -5.01
CA LEU A 104 -12.14 -10.96 -5.83
C LEU A 104 -11.78 -10.08 -7.03
N ASP A 105 -12.76 -9.44 -7.68
CA ASP A 105 -12.53 -8.56 -8.83
C ASP A 105 -11.65 -7.35 -8.45
N HIS A 106 -11.73 -6.88 -7.20
CA HIS A 106 -10.83 -5.84 -6.72
C HIS A 106 -9.39 -6.34 -6.65
N LEU A 107 -9.15 -7.60 -6.26
CA LEU A 107 -7.80 -8.16 -6.18
C LEU A 107 -7.11 -8.27 -7.55
N GLU A 108 -7.87 -8.19 -8.65
CA GLU A 108 -7.34 -8.19 -10.02
C GLU A 108 -6.98 -6.78 -10.51
N SER A 109 -7.45 -5.72 -9.85
CA SER A 109 -7.30 -4.33 -10.32
C SER A 109 -6.15 -3.57 -9.67
N ALA A 110 -5.64 -4.02 -8.53
CA ALA A 110 -4.51 -3.41 -7.82
C ALA A 110 -3.74 -4.45 -7.00
N SER A 111 -2.62 -4.03 -6.41
CA SER A 111 -1.87 -4.90 -5.50
C SER A 111 -2.41 -4.79 -4.07
N PHE A 112 -2.79 -5.92 -3.48
CA PHE A 112 -3.36 -6.01 -2.14
C PHE A 112 -2.50 -6.87 -1.22
N ILE A 113 -2.41 -6.49 0.05
CA ILE A 113 -1.86 -7.30 1.12
C ILE A 113 -2.98 -7.62 2.10
N LEU A 114 -3.34 -8.90 2.18
CA LEU A 114 -4.50 -9.38 2.93
C LEU A 114 -4.08 -10.10 4.22
N PRO A 115 -4.66 -9.74 5.38
CA PRO A 115 -4.60 -10.54 6.59
C PRO A 115 -5.35 -11.88 6.46
N ILE A 116 -4.98 -12.86 7.30
CA ILE A 116 -5.54 -14.23 7.23
C ILE A 116 -7.07 -14.27 7.38
N ALA A 117 -7.66 -13.35 8.14
CA ALA A 117 -9.12 -13.25 8.30
C ALA A 117 -9.81 -12.91 6.96
N LEU A 118 -9.25 -11.95 6.23
CA LEU A 118 -9.78 -11.51 4.95
C LEU A 118 -9.53 -12.56 3.85
N GLN A 119 -8.37 -13.23 3.88
CA GLN A 119 -8.10 -14.38 3.00
C GLN A 119 -9.13 -15.50 3.19
N LYS A 120 -9.49 -15.82 4.44
CA LYS A 120 -10.53 -16.82 4.75
C LYS A 120 -11.91 -16.41 4.24
N ARG A 121 -12.28 -15.13 4.42
CA ARG A 121 -13.55 -14.58 3.93
C ARG A 121 -13.66 -14.68 2.41
N LEU A 122 -12.57 -14.35 1.70
CA LEU A 122 -12.51 -14.37 0.23
C LEU A 122 -12.16 -15.74 -0.36
N LYS A 123 -11.82 -16.73 0.47
CA LYS A 123 -11.37 -18.07 0.08
C LYS A 123 -10.14 -18.04 -0.83
N THR A 124 -9.14 -17.23 -0.47
CA THR A 124 -7.92 -17.00 -1.26
C THR A 124 -6.63 -17.52 -0.61
N GLN A 125 -6.72 -18.34 0.43
CA GLN A 125 -5.55 -18.79 1.23
C GLN A 125 -4.48 -19.53 0.42
N GLU A 126 -4.84 -20.15 -0.70
CA GLU A 126 -3.91 -20.87 -1.59
C GLU A 126 -3.47 -20.04 -2.82
N LYS A 127 -3.87 -18.77 -2.88
CA LYS A 127 -3.60 -17.86 -3.99
C LYS A 127 -2.68 -16.74 -3.52
N GLY A 128 -1.84 -16.21 -4.41
CA GLY A 128 -0.94 -15.11 -4.10
C GLY A 128 0.38 -15.56 -3.46
N LYS A 129 1.20 -14.59 -3.07
CA LYS A 129 2.51 -14.80 -2.46
C LYS A 129 2.42 -14.64 -0.95
N VAL A 130 2.80 -15.67 -0.20
CA VAL A 130 2.87 -15.63 1.26
C VAL A 130 3.98 -14.67 1.71
N LEU A 131 3.64 -13.81 2.67
CA LEU A 131 4.51 -12.86 3.35
C LEU A 131 4.62 -13.23 4.84
N SER A 132 5.38 -12.45 5.59
CA SER A 132 5.48 -12.57 7.05
C SER A 132 4.11 -12.34 7.72
N ASN A 133 3.97 -12.78 8.97
CA ASN A 133 2.75 -12.59 9.77
C ASN A 133 1.47 -13.17 9.14
N ASN A 134 1.60 -14.21 8.29
CA ASN A 134 0.51 -14.82 7.53
C ASN A 134 -0.25 -13.84 6.62
N LEU A 135 0.42 -12.76 6.21
CA LEU A 135 -0.07 -11.87 5.17
C LEU A 135 0.11 -12.53 3.80
N THR A 136 -0.75 -12.19 2.85
CA THR A 136 -0.65 -12.67 1.47
C THR A 136 -0.75 -11.50 0.51
N LEU A 137 0.21 -11.41 -0.40
CA LEU A 137 0.26 -10.43 -1.48
C LEU A 137 -0.47 -10.97 -2.72
N PHE A 138 -1.37 -10.15 -3.26
CA PHE A 138 -2.02 -10.32 -4.56
C PHE A 138 -1.56 -9.17 -5.45
N ASN A 139 -1.03 -9.45 -6.64
CA ASN A 139 -0.45 -8.45 -7.54
C ASN A 139 -0.59 -8.83 -9.01
#